data_AF-A0AAD6FXW9-F1
#
_entry.id   AF-A0AAD6FXW9-F1
#
_cell.length_a   1.000
_cell.length_b   1.000
_cell.length_c   1.000
_cell.angle_alpha   90.00
_cell.angle_beta   90.00
_cell.angle_gamma   90.00
#
_symmetry.space_group_name_H-M   'P 1'
#
loop_
_entity.id
_entity.type
_entity.pdbx_description
1 polymer ?
#
loop_
_entity_poly.entity_id
_entity_poly.type
_entity_poly.pdbx_seq_one_letter_code
_entity_poly.pdbx_strand_id
1 'polypeptide(L)'
;MTTLEMLPARTLAEVNEFERLLKENASLQDIVNYTLTHRVRLIRPVVSYDTSALALSFIPAVRDTAGEKSNASYSYQHLRSDLYDIVTEAGCQLEARYTVPSAHVTIARFVRPVGWPDNETEEPVFFTKRAHELVAAIEDINRELKSDDWKRFGNPSRGEWVVGQEKGLELMKGRSWYGKGESILLGEGFS
;
A
#
# COMPACT_ATOMS: atom_id res chain seq x y z
N MET A 1 0.71 3.10 1.79
CA MET A 1 0.25 2.06 0.83
C MET A 1 0.36 2.65 -0.56
N THR A 2 0.85 1.89 -1.53
CA THR A 2 1.02 2.40 -2.91
C THR A 2 -0.24 2.19 -3.73
N THR A 3 -0.92 3.28 -4.11
CA THR A 3 -2.12 3.23 -4.94
C THR A 3 -1.81 3.03 -6.44
N LEU A 4 -0.71 3.56 -6.94
CA LEU A 4 -0.27 3.34 -8.32
C LEU A 4 1.26 3.37 -8.38
N GLU A 5 1.87 2.31 -8.92
CA GLU A 5 3.30 2.32 -9.26
C GLU A 5 3.40 2.67 -10.75
N MET A 6 4.03 3.80 -11.08
CA MET A 6 4.02 4.32 -12.45
C MET A 6 5.23 3.87 -13.26
N LEU A 7 6.44 4.11 -12.74
CA LEU A 7 7.69 3.90 -13.47
C LEU A 7 8.77 3.22 -12.60
N PRO A 8 8.67 1.89 -12.40
CA PRO A 8 9.62 1.16 -11.57
C PRO A 8 10.97 0.90 -12.25
N ALA A 9 12.03 0.86 -11.44
CA ALA A 9 13.37 0.42 -11.86
C ALA A 9 13.93 1.18 -13.07
N ARG A 10 13.69 2.50 -13.11
CA ARG A 10 14.24 3.42 -14.12
C ARG A 10 15.28 4.36 -13.54
N THR A 11 16.04 5.01 -14.42
CA THR A 11 17.00 6.04 -14.07
C THR A 11 16.30 7.32 -13.61
N LEU A 12 17.00 8.16 -12.84
CA LEU A 12 16.44 9.44 -12.40
C LEU A 12 16.10 10.36 -13.58
N ALA A 13 16.84 10.28 -14.68
CA ALA A 13 16.57 11.07 -15.88
C ALA A 13 15.23 10.69 -16.52
N GLU A 14 14.97 9.38 -16.68
CA GLU A 14 13.68 8.87 -17.19
C GLU A 14 12.52 9.21 -16.26
N VAL A 15 12.73 9.13 -14.93
CA VAL A 15 11.72 9.51 -13.95
C VAL A 15 11.40 11.00 -14.00
N ASN A 16 12.40 11.87 -14.16
CA ASN A 16 12.19 13.31 -14.28
C ASN A 16 11.50 13.69 -15.60
N GLU A 17 11.83 12.99 -16.69
CA GLU A 17 11.14 13.13 -17.97
C GLU A 17 9.66 12.76 -17.85
N PHE A 18 9.37 11.61 -17.25
CA PHE A 18 8.02 11.16 -16.99
C PHE A 18 7.23 12.14 -16.11
N GLU A 19 7.84 12.65 -15.03
CA GLU A 19 7.23 13.66 -14.18
C GLU A 19 6.88 14.93 -14.96
N ARG A 20 7.77 15.39 -15.84
CA ARG A 20 7.51 16.56 -16.69
C ARG A 20 6.32 16.33 -17.61
N LEU A 21 6.29 15.19 -18.31
CA LEU A 21 5.17 14.82 -19.19
C LEU A 21 3.85 14.74 -18.42
N LEU A 22 3.86 14.14 -17.22
CA LEU A 22 2.66 14.05 -16.40
C LEU A 22 2.15 15.44 -15.99
N LYS A 23 3.06 16.35 -15.61
CA LYS A 23 2.72 17.75 -15.27
C LYS A 23 2.16 18.54 -16.45
N GLU A 24 2.63 18.26 -17.66
CA GLU A 24 2.19 18.95 -18.88
C GLU A 24 0.82 18.47 -19.36
N ASN A 25 0.48 17.20 -19.11
CA ASN A 25 -0.70 16.55 -19.72
C ASN A 25 -1.80 16.17 -18.72
N ALA A 26 -1.56 16.24 -17.40
CA ALA A 26 -2.56 15.95 -16.38
C ALA A 26 -2.56 16.98 -15.25
N SER A 27 -3.72 17.20 -14.66
CA SER A 27 -3.86 17.98 -13.42
C SER A 27 -3.38 17.16 -12.23
N LEU A 28 -2.15 17.42 -11.76
CA LEU A 28 -1.63 16.75 -10.57
C LEU A 28 -2.50 16.97 -9.34
N GLN A 29 -3.14 18.14 -9.23
CA GLN A 29 -4.06 18.48 -8.14
C GLN A 29 -5.27 17.55 -8.14
N ASP A 30 -5.86 17.29 -9.31
CA ASP A 30 -7.02 16.39 -9.43
C ASP A 30 -6.63 14.94 -9.11
N ILE A 31 -5.41 14.52 -9.47
CA ILE A 31 -4.87 13.20 -9.13
C ILE A 31 -4.69 13.06 -7.62
N VAL A 32 -3.98 14.00 -6.97
CA VAL A 32 -3.67 13.86 -5.54
C VAL A 32 -4.90 14.03 -4.65
N ASN A 33 -5.87 14.83 -5.11
CA ASN A 33 -7.13 15.10 -4.42
C ASN A 33 -8.27 14.18 -4.87
N TYR A 34 -8.00 13.16 -5.67
CA TYR A 34 -9.04 12.30 -6.24
C TYR A 34 -9.94 11.65 -5.17
N THR A 35 -9.37 11.38 -4.00
CA THR A 35 -10.04 10.83 -2.82
C THR A 35 -11.04 11.78 -2.15
N LEU A 36 -11.05 13.07 -2.48
CA LEU A 36 -12.06 14.02 -1.95
C LEU A 36 -13.46 13.64 -2.42
N THR A 37 -13.59 13.18 -3.67
CA THR A 37 -14.84 12.78 -4.32
C THR A 37 -14.98 11.25 -4.42
N HIS A 38 -13.87 10.51 -4.49
CA HIS A 38 -13.85 9.06 -4.68
C HIS A 38 -13.29 8.33 -3.45
N ARG A 39 -14.09 8.34 -2.38
CA ARG A 39 -13.71 7.77 -1.09
C ARG A 39 -13.81 6.25 -1.12
N VAL A 40 -12.76 5.59 -0.64
CA VAL A 40 -12.70 4.12 -0.54
C VAL A 40 -12.31 3.68 0.85
N ARG A 41 -12.88 2.56 1.26
CA ARG A 41 -12.66 1.97 2.58
C ARG A 41 -11.95 0.63 2.43
N LEU A 42 -11.03 0.38 3.34
CA LEU A 42 -10.27 -0.85 3.48
C LEU A 42 -10.57 -1.41 4.85
N ILE A 43 -10.96 -2.67 4.92
CA ILE A 43 -11.43 -3.31 6.14
C ILE A 43 -10.75 -4.67 6.34
N ARG A 44 -10.98 -5.28 7.51
CA ARG A 44 -10.54 -6.64 7.84
C ARG A 44 -9.03 -6.82 7.60
N PRO A 45 -8.18 -6.06 8.33
CA PRO A 45 -6.74 -6.15 8.18
C PRO A 45 -6.24 -7.55 8.54
N VAL A 46 -5.20 -8.00 7.85
CA VAL A 46 -4.52 -9.27 8.11
C VAL A 46 -3.02 -9.10 7.92
N VAL A 47 -2.23 -9.62 8.84
CA VAL A 47 -0.78 -9.71 8.70
C VAL A 47 -0.47 -10.90 7.79
N SER A 48 0.14 -10.60 6.66
CA SER A 48 0.56 -11.54 5.64
C SER A 48 2.08 -11.52 5.50
N TYR A 49 2.68 -12.63 5.10
CA TYR A 49 4.11 -12.70 4.85
C TYR A 49 4.43 -13.64 3.69
N ASP A 50 5.53 -13.38 3.02
CA ASP A 50 6.10 -14.24 1.98
C ASP A 50 7.62 -14.37 2.19
N THR A 51 8.35 -14.87 1.20
CA THR A 51 9.81 -15.02 1.30
C THR A 51 10.57 -13.68 1.35
N SER A 52 9.91 -12.56 1.08
CA SER A 52 10.52 -11.23 0.94
C SER A 52 10.13 -10.25 2.06
N ALA A 53 8.93 -10.39 2.64
CA ALA A 53 8.35 -9.34 3.48
C ALA A 53 7.27 -9.82 4.45
N LEU A 54 6.98 -8.95 5.41
CA LEU A 54 5.70 -8.90 6.14
C LEU A 54 4.91 -7.69 5.68
N ALA A 55 3.60 -7.85 5.50
CA ALA A 55 2.69 -6.79 5.11
C ALA A 55 1.36 -6.87 5.85
N LEU A 56 0.81 -5.72 6.21
CA LEU A 56 -0.58 -5.58 6.64
C LEU A 56 -1.46 -5.42 5.39
N SER A 57 -2.24 -6.43 5.07
CA SER A 57 -3.15 -6.46 3.91
C SER A 57 -4.58 -6.18 4.34
N PHE A 58 -5.37 -5.58 3.45
CA PHE A 58 -6.76 -5.21 3.69
C PHE A 58 -7.67 -5.70 2.57
N ILE A 59 -8.95 -5.86 2.88
CA ILE A 59 -10.00 -6.16 1.91
C ILE A 59 -10.70 -4.86 1.53
N PRO A 60 -10.82 -4.54 0.23
CA PRO A 60 -11.63 -3.40 -0.21
C PRO A 60 -13.10 -3.58 0.13
N ALA A 61 -13.67 -2.61 0.84
CA ALA A 61 -15.09 -2.59 1.13
C ALA A 61 -15.84 -1.99 -0.07
N VAL A 62 -16.85 -2.72 -0.58
CA VAL A 62 -17.78 -2.20 -1.60
C VAL A 62 -19.11 -1.78 -0.95
N ARG A 63 -19.41 -2.27 0.27
CA ARG A 63 -20.48 -1.85 1.21
C ARG A 63 -20.22 -2.47 2.59
N ASP A 64 -20.48 -1.75 3.70
CA ASP A 64 -20.78 -2.37 5.02
C ASP A 64 -21.42 -1.41 6.09
N THR A 65 -21.91 -0.20 5.74
CA THR A 65 -22.67 0.64 6.69
C THR A 65 -23.91 1.27 6.06
N ALA A 66 -25.06 1.07 6.69
CA ALA A 66 -26.29 1.79 6.39
C ALA A 66 -26.14 3.26 6.82
N GLY A 67 -25.99 4.20 5.88
CA GLY A 67 -26.09 5.63 6.21
C GLY A 67 -25.40 6.62 5.29
N GLU A 68 -24.41 6.24 4.48
CA GLU A 68 -23.69 7.20 3.63
C GLU A 68 -24.03 7.10 2.14
N LYS A 69 -24.22 8.26 1.51
CA LYS A 69 -24.40 8.44 0.06
C LYS A 69 -23.08 8.26 -0.70
N SER A 70 -22.22 7.32 -0.30
CA SER A 70 -21.07 6.94 -1.13
C SER A 70 -21.56 6.02 -2.24
N ASN A 71 -21.00 6.19 -3.43
CA ASN A 71 -21.39 5.46 -4.63
C ASN A 71 -21.23 3.95 -4.34
N ALA A 72 -22.35 3.23 -4.22
CA ALA A 72 -22.45 1.92 -3.56
C ALA A 72 -21.70 0.76 -4.24
N SER A 73 -20.90 1.06 -5.26
CA SER A 73 -20.08 0.14 -6.04
C SER A 73 -18.60 0.55 -6.08
N TYR A 74 -18.22 1.71 -5.54
CA TYR A 74 -16.87 2.24 -5.70
C TYR A 74 -15.91 1.66 -4.66
N SER A 75 -14.91 0.93 -5.13
CA SER A 75 -13.96 0.18 -4.31
C SER A 75 -12.53 0.68 -4.49
N TYR A 76 -11.61 0.23 -3.64
CA TYR A 76 -10.19 0.53 -3.82
C TYR A 76 -9.65 0.12 -5.21
N GLN A 77 -10.19 -0.96 -5.82
CA GLN A 77 -9.82 -1.33 -7.19
C GLN A 77 -10.27 -0.29 -8.23
N HIS A 78 -11.47 0.30 -8.06
CA HIS A 78 -11.93 1.38 -8.94
C HIS A 78 -11.02 2.59 -8.82
N LEU A 79 -10.67 3.00 -7.60
CA LEU A 79 -9.66 4.07 -7.39
C LEU A 79 -8.36 3.83 -8.13
N ARG A 80 -7.85 2.60 -8.11
CA ARG A 80 -6.62 2.27 -8.82
C ARG A 80 -6.80 2.29 -10.34
N SER A 81 -7.94 1.81 -10.84
CA SER A 81 -8.27 1.81 -12.26
C SER A 81 -8.37 3.24 -12.77
N ASP A 82 -9.13 4.09 -12.09
CA ASP A 82 -9.34 5.48 -12.49
C ASP A 82 -8.02 6.25 -12.51
N LEU A 83 -7.15 6.05 -11.50
CA LEU A 83 -5.83 6.68 -11.49
C LEU A 83 -4.91 6.15 -12.60
N TYR A 84 -5.03 4.87 -12.97
CA TYR A 84 -4.31 4.31 -14.11
C TYR A 84 -4.80 4.96 -15.41
N ASP A 85 -6.12 5.05 -15.60
CA ASP A 85 -6.75 5.64 -16.78
C ASP A 85 -6.37 7.12 -16.91
N ILE A 86 -6.50 7.92 -15.84
CA ILE A 86 -6.10 9.34 -15.82
C ILE A 86 -4.66 9.53 -16.28
N VAL A 87 -3.73 8.70 -15.81
CA VAL A 87 -2.31 8.85 -16.14
C VAL A 87 -2.02 8.37 -17.56
N THR A 88 -2.64 7.27 -18.00
CA THR A 88 -2.42 6.74 -19.36
C THR A 88 -3.11 7.58 -20.45
N GLU A 89 -4.29 8.13 -20.19
CA GLU A 89 -4.98 9.09 -21.06
C GLU A 89 -4.20 10.40 -21.22
N ALA A 90 -3.41 10.79 -20.22
CA ALA A 90 -2.44 11.88 -20.31
C ALA A 90 -1.19 11.54 -21.14
N GLY A 91 -1.18 10.41 -21.86
CA GLY A 91 -0.07 9.97 -22.71
C GLY A 91 1.12 9.38 -21.95
N CYS A 92 1.01 9.21 -20.62
CA CYS A 92 2.06 8.65 -19.80
C CYS A 92 1.92 7.12 -19.73
N GLN A 93 2.70 6.40 -20.53
CA GLN A 93 2.68 4.93 -20.51
C GLN A 93 3.21 4.40 -19.18
N LEU A 94 2.38 3.57 -18.53
CA LEU A 94 2.71 2.94 -17.26
C LEU A 94 3.30 1.56 -17.48
N GLU A 95 4.42 1.28 -16.81
CA GLU A 95 5.01 -0.06 -16.73
C GLU A 95 4.77 -0.65 -15.34
N ALA A 96 3.51 -0.64 -14.91
CA ALA A 96 3.14 -1.13 -13.59
C ALA A 96 3.49 -2.63 -13.46
N ARG A 97 4.28 -2.98 -12.43
CA ARG A 97 4.67 -4.38 -12.17
C ARG A 97 3.53 -5.27 -11.71
N TYR A 98 2.44 -4.68 -11.22
CA TYR A 98 1.33 -5.40 -10.61
C TYR A 98 0.02 -5.01 -11.28
N THR A 99 -0.60 -5.99 -11.95
CA THR A 99 -1.92 -5.84 -12.56
C THR A 99 -3.05 -5.90 -11.54
N VAL A 100 -2.85 -6.58 -10.39
CA VAL A 100 -3.84 -6.68 -9.30
C VAL A 100 -3.18 -6.71 -7.92
N PRO A 101 -2.52 -5.63 -7.47
CA PRO A 101 -1.90 -5.63 -6.14
C PRO A 101 -2.97 -5.58 -5.05
N SER A 102 -2.74 -6.35 -3.98
CA SER A 102 -3.52 -6.25 -2.75
C SER A 102 -3.36 -4.87 -2.13
N ALA A 103 -4.41 -4.37 -1.49
CA ALA A 103 -4.32 -3.18 -0.64
C ALA A 103 -3.47 -3.52 0.59
N HIS A 104 -2.21 -3.12 0.62
CA HIS A 104 -1.32 -3.47 1.71
C HIS A 104 -0.30 -2.39 2.07
N VAL A 105 0.18 -2.46 3.30
CA VAL A 105 1.34 -1.71 3.79
C VAL A 105 2.43 -2.72 4.14
N THR A 106 3.60 -2.61 3.52
CA THR A 106 4.77 -3.36 3.94
C THR A 106 5.17 -2.92 5.36
N ILE A 107 5.20 -3.86 6.29
CA ILE A 107 5.64 -3.65 7.69
C ILE A 107 7.16 -3.81 7.76
N ALA A 108 7.68 -4.88 7.17
CA ALA A 108 9.10 -5.23 7.22
C ALA A 108 9.52 -6.00 5.95
N ARG A 109 10.82 -5.95 5.65
CA ARG A 109 11.46 -6.74 4.60
C ARG A 109 12.46 -7.70 5.24
N PHE A 110 12.48 -8.94 4.78
CA PHE A 110 13.54 -9.86 5.15
C PHE A 110 14.80 -9.47 4.40
N VAL A 111 15.85 -9.14 5.15
CA VAL A 111 17.17 -8.85 4.61
C VAL A 111 18.09 -10.00 4.96
N ARG A 112 18.82 -10.52 3.97
CA ARG A 112 20.08 -11.18 4.25
C ARG A 112 21.12 -10.07 4.43
N PRO A 113 21.88 -10.03 5.52
CA PRO A 113 22.91 -9.01 5.67
C PRO A 113 23.95 -9.16 4.56
N VAL A 114 24.32 -8.05 3.93
CA VAL A 114 25.36 -8.03 2.91
C VAL A 114 26.69 -8.42 3.57
N GLY A 115 27.33 -9.46 3.07
CA GLY A 115 28.58 -9.99 3.64
C GLY A 115 28.41 -11.06 4.72
N TRP A 116 27.19 -11.60 4.92
CA TRP A 116 27.02 -12.80 5.74
C TRP A 116 27.79 -13.97 5.09
N PRO A 117 28.70 -14.64 5.82
CA PRO A 117 29.44 -15.76 5.26
C PRO A 117 28.47 -16.91 4.95
N ASP A 118 28.55 -17.54 3.77
CA ASP A 118 27.76 -18.74 3.42
C ASP A 118 28.00 -19.91 4.40
N ASN A 119 29.02 -19.80 5.25
CA ASN A 119 29.56 -20.82 6.14
C ASN A 119 29.31 -20.57 7.64
N GLU A 120 28.64 -19.49 8.05
CA GLU A 120 28.14 -19.40 9.43
C GLU A 120 26.72 -19.99 9.51
N THR A 121 26.69 -21.33 9.56
CA THR A 121 25.58 -22.09 10.12
C THR A 121 25.45 -21.73 11.60
N GLU A 122 24.78 -20.62 11.92
CA GLU A 122 23.91 -20.61 13.10
C GLU A 122 23.07 -21.89 13.01
N GLU A 123 23.06 -22.72 14.07
CA GLU A 123 22.48 -24.05 13.99
C GLU A 123 21.05 -23.99 13.41
N PRO A 124 20.72 -24.81 12.39
CA PRO A 124 19.41 -24.80 11.73
C PRO A 124 18.22 -24.83 12.69
N VAL A 125 18.42 -25.42 13.88
CA VAL A 125 17.44 -25.52 14.96
C VAL A 125 17.06 -24.15 15.54
N PHE A 126 18.01 -23.22 15.68
CA PHE A 126 17.77 -21.90 16.27
C PHE A 126 16.94 -21.00 15.34
N PHE A 127 17.27 -20.98 14.04
CA PHE A 127 16.46 -20.31 13.03
C PHE A 127 15.06 -20.91 12.95
N THR A 128 14.96 -22.23 13.00
CA THR A 128 13.66 -22.93 12.99
C THR A 128 12.80 -22.52 14.19
N LYS A 129 13.39 -22.42 15.39
CA LYS A 129 12.66 -21.96 16.58
C LYS A 129 12.17 -20.51 16.44
N ARG A 130 13.04 -19.57 16.04
CA ARG A 130 12.65 -18.16 15.85
C ARG A 130 11.61 -17.98 14.75
N ALA A 131 11.72 -18.74 13.66
CA ALA A 131 10.72 -18.74 12.60
C ALA A 131 9.36 -19.24 13.11
N HIS A 132 9.34 -20.34 13.89
CA HIS A 132 8.10 -20.82 14.52
C HIS A 132 7.50 -19.80 15.49
N GLU A 133 8.32 -19.14 16.32
CA GLU A 133 7.86 -18.09 17.24
C GLU A 133 7.26 -16.90 16.48
N LEU A 134 7.91 -16.47 15.39
CA LEU A 134 7.39 -15.41 14.53
C LEU A 134 6.05 -15.79 13.89
N VAL A 135 5.95 -16.98 13.29
CA VAL A 135 4.71 -17.46 12.67
C VAL A 135 3.61 -17.58 13.71
N ALA A 136 3.90 -18.14 14.90
CA ALA A 136 2.94 -18.24 15.98
C ALA A 136 2.43 -16.86 16.43
N ALA A 137 3.31 -15.87 16.54
CA ALA A 137 2.93 -14.49 16.86
C ALA A 137 2.04 -13.86 15.78
N ILE A 138 2.35 -14.09 14.49
CA ILE A 138 1.54 -13.62 13.36
C ILE A 138 0.14 -14.26 13.40
N GLU A 139 0.05 -15.57 13.60
CA GLU A 139 -1.23 -16.28 13.68
C GLU A 139 -2.08 -15.85 14.87
N ASP A 140 -1.45 -15.60 16.01
CA ASP A 140 -2.11 -15.08 17.19
C ASP A 140 -2.66 -13.66 16.97
N ILE A 141 -1.87 -12.77 16.34
CA ILE A 141 -2.35 -11.45 15.90
C ILE A 141 -3.52 -11.58 14.92
N ASN A 142 -3.39 -12.43 13.90
CA ASN A 142 -4.43 -12.61 12.88
C ASN A 142 -5.72 -13.21 13.44
N ARG A 143 -5.64 -14.05 14.46
CA ARG A 143 -6.82 -14.58 15.15
C ARG A 143 -7.61 -13.47 15.82
N GLU A 144 -6.91 -12.52 16.43
CA GLU A 144 -7.54 -11.33 17.01
C GLU A 144 -8.10 -10.41 15.92
N LEU A 145 -7.32 -10.07 14.88
CA LEU A 145 -7.79 -9.18 13.81
C LEU A 145 -9.03 -9.71 13.06
N LYS A 146 -9.21 -11.03 13.03
CA LYS A 146 -10.40 -11.69 12.44
C LYS A 146 -11.59 -11.80 13.40
N SER A 147 -11.41 -11.51 14.69
CA SER A 147 -12.48 -11.53 15.69
C SER A 147 -13.22 -10.19 15.75
N ASP A 148 -14.39 -10.19 16.37
CA ASP A 148 -15.16 -8.98 16.68
C ASP A 148 -14.83 -8.40 18.07
N ASP A 149 -13.82 -8.95 18.77
CA ASP A 149 -13.40 -8.55 20.12
C ASP A 149 -11.86 -8.44 20.18
N TRP A 150 -11.33 -7.25 19.90
CA TRP A 150 -9.89 -6.98 19.88
C TRP A 150 -9.39 -6.55 21.26
N LYS A 151 -8.74 -7.46 21.97
CA LYS A 151 -8.20 -7.19 23.31
C LYS A 151 -6.97 -6.28 23.30
N ARG A 152 -6.07 -6.46 22.34
CA ARG A 152 -4.82 -5.71 22.17
C ARG A 152 -5.03 -4.42 21.38
N PHE A 153 -5.91 -4.45 20.38
CA PHE A 153 -6.08 -3.35 19.43
C PHE A 153 -7.31 -2.47 19.71
N GLY A 154 -8.19 -2.87 20.63
CA GLY A 154 -9.33 -2.08 21.09
C GLY A 154 -10.60 -2.36 20.30
N ASN A 155 -11.18 -1.35 19.63
CA ASN A 155 -12.38 -1.57 18.83
C ASN A 155 -12.00 -2.07 17.42
N PRO A 156 -12.60 -3.15 16.88
CA PRO A 156 -12.39 -3.59 15.50
C PRO A 156 -12.63 -2.52 14.43
N SER A 157 -13.43 -1.50 14.71
CA SER A 157 -13.59 -0.33 13.84
C SER A 157 -12.28 0.42 13.58
N ARG A 158 -11.28 0.29 14.47
CA ARG A 158 -9.91 0.80 14.26
C ARG A 158 -9.14 0.06 13.18
N GLY A 159 -9.62 -1.12 12.77
CA GLY A 159 -9.10 -1.89 11.64
C GLY A 159 -9.54 -1.35 10.28
N GLU A 160 -10.46 -0.40 10.26
CA GLU A 160 -10.89 0.25 9.05
C GLU A 160 -9.95 1.39 8.68
N TRP A 161 -9.58 1.46 7.40
CA TRP A 161 -8.84 2.56 6.82
C TRP A 161 -9.65 3.19 5.69
N VAL A 162 -10.04 4.45 5.88
CA VAL A 162 -10.59 5.28 4.81
C VAL A 162 -9.46 6.00 4.08
N VAL A 163 -9.23 5.66 2.81
CA VAL A 163 -8.13 6.24 2.02
C VAL A 163 -8.44 7.70 1.72
N GLY A 164 -7.47 8.59 1.96
CA GLY A 164 -7.65 10.03 1.74
C GLY A 164 -8.19 10.80 2.96
N GLN A 165 -8.50 10.14 4.08
CA GLN A 165 -9.18 10.79 5.21
C GLN A 165 -8.34 11.89 5.87
N GLU A 166 -7.17 11.55 6.41
CA GLU A 166 -6.27 12.51 7.06
C GLU A 166 -5.45 13.33 6.05
N LYS A 167 -5.03 12.68 4.97
CA LYS A 167 -4.23 13.23 3.88
C LYS A 167 -4.67 12.58 2.57
N GLY A 168 -4.66 13.35 1.49
CA GLY A 168 -4.92 12.86 0.14
C GLY A 168 -3.82 11.93 -0.36
N LEU A 169 -3.85 11.62 -1.65
CA LEU A 169 -2.80 10.82 -2.27
C LEU A 169 -1.50 11.61 -2.32
N GLU A 170 -0.38 10.91 -2.25
CA GLU A 170 0.95 11.51 -2.32
C GLU A 170 1.64 11.06 -3.61
N LEU A 171 2.02 12.03 -4.45
CA LEU A 171 2.88 11.79 -5.59
C LEU A 171 4.33 11.84 -5.11
N MET A 172 5.01 10.69 -5.20
CA MET A 172 6.41 10.55 -4.82
C MET A 172 7.26 10.13 -6.01
N LYS A 173 8.53 10.54 -6.03
CA LYS A 173 9.52 10.05 -6.99
C LYS A 173 10.82 9.65 -6.31
N GLY A 174 11.72 9.03 -7.08
CA GLY A 174 13.04 8.61 -6.60
C GLY A 174 13.05 7.19 -6.03
N ARG A 175 13.91 6.95 -5.04
CA ARG A 175 14.15 5.59 -4.52
C ARG A 175 12.96 5.12 -3.68
N SER A 176 12.09 4.31 -4.26
CA SER A 176 10.93 3.72 -3.58
C SER A 176 11.31 2.75 -2.46
N TRP A 177 12.48 2.12 -2.53
CA TRP A 177 12.97 1.21 -1.48
C TRP A 177 13.38 1.97 -0.23
N TYR A 178 12.91 1.49 0.93
CA TYR A 178 13.23 2.02 2.27
C TYR A 178 12.79 3.47 2.53
N GLY A 179 11.78 3.97 1.80
CA GLY A 179 11.19 5.28 2.06
C GLY A 179 12.12 6.46 1.74
N LYS A 180 13.10 6.28 0.86
CA LYS A 180 14.07 7.32 0.47
C LYS A 180 13.63 8.14 -0.77
N GLY A 181 12.35 8.08 -1.10
CA GLY A 181 11.77 8.90 -2.16
C GLY A 181 11.57 10.34 -1.69
N GLU A 182 11.34 11.24 -2.64
CA GLU A 182 10.96 12.62 -2.37
C GLU A 182 9.46 12.81 -2.66
N SER A 183 8.81 13.62 -1.83
CA SER A 183 7.41 14.02 -2.02
C SER A 183 7.37 15.19 -3.02
N ILE A 184 6.60 15.02 -4.09
CA ILE A 184 6.42 16.03 -5.14
C ILE A 184 5.16 16.84 -4.89
N LEU A 185 4.08 16.15 -4.53
CA LEU A 185 2.81 16.77 -4.21
C LEU A 185 2.02 15.88 -3.26
N LEU A 186 1.41 16.49 -2.25
CA LEU A 186 0.53 15.84 -1.30
C LEU A 186 -0.87 16.45 -1.44
N GLY A 187 -1.88 15.59 -1.60
CA GLY A 187 -3.28 16.01 -1.65
C GLY A 187 -3.88 16.30 -0.28
N GLU A 188 -5.05 16.93 -0.31
CA GLU A 188 -5.82 17.30 0.86
C GLU A 188 -6.60 16.10 1.43
N GLY A 189 -6.64 16.04 2.76
CA GLY A 189 -7.55 15.17 3.48
C GLY A 189 -8.96 15.76 3.52
N PHE A 190 -9.95 14.95 3.91
CA PHE A 190 -11.35 15.38 4.01
C PHE A 190 -11.94 15.26 5.43
N SER A 191 -11.11 15.07 6.46
CA SER A 191 -11.52 14.96 7.87
C SER A 191 -10.56 15.64 8.83
#